data_AF-A0A9J6PVP6-F1
#
_entry.id   AF-A0A9J6PVP6-F1
#
_cell.length_a   1.000
_cell.length_b   1.000
_cell.length_c   1.000
_cell.angle_alpha   90.00
_cell.angle_beta   90.00
_cell.angle_gamma   90.00
#
_symmetry.space_group_name_H-M   'P 1'
#
loop_
_entity.id
_entity.type
_entity.pdbx_description
1 polymer ?
#
loop_
_entity_poly.entity_id
_entity_poly.type
_entity_poly.pdbx_seq_one_letter_code
_entity_poly.pdbx_strand_id
1 'polypeptide(L)'
;MESRLWVFKELVGNDHDYQGILAYACYKLEKDKLARDLINAKKSEGDIAKSLKLFHAVSVTQGQLEKFREKGLAVMAALTESLDQGLIDKHKEEMDTLKNHYQNVLQQNEQACKKQLARCKAETKSITQKELLTKMRAWPLTHYSLKKKIFMWIWNGYQSVVAVFVLIFILHTVAYWSSDKEIKVGVLNSFWGRVQNMFNSPIPSSDVNLKTDADVLR
;
A
#
# COMPACT_ATOMS: atom_id res chain seq x y z
N MET A 1 -4.34 67.29 -55.39
CA MET A 1 -3.81 67.15 -54.01
C MET A 1 -3.47 65.68 -53.81
N GLU A 2 -2.18 65.33 -53.78
CA GLU A 2 -1.76 63.96 -53.45
C GLU A 2 -2.17 63.67 -52.00
N SER A 3 -3.27 62.94 -51.84
CA SER A 3 -3.64 62.31 -50.57
C SER A 3 -2.46 61.47 -50.12
N ARG A 4 -1.72 61.92 -49.09
CA ARG A 4 -0.75 61.04 -48.41
C ARG A 4 -1.58 59.93 -47.80
N LEU A 5 -1.55 58.73 -48.39
CA LEU A 5 -2.27 57.58 -47.85
C LEU A 5 -1.62 57.15 -46.54
N TRP A 6 -2.40 57.09 -45.47
CA TRP A 6 -1.92 56.66 -44.16
C TRP A 6 -2.20 55.17 -44.02
N VAL A 7 -1.17 54.33 -44.18
CA VAL A 7 -1.28 52.86 -44.03
C VAL A 7 -2.03 52.46 -42.75
N PHE A 8 -1.85 53.22 -41.67
CA PHE A 8 -2.60 52.99 -40.43
C PHE A 8 -4.12 53.10 -40.62
N LYS A 9 -4.62 54.15 -41.29
CA LYS A 9 -6.05 54.35 -41.54
C LYS A 9 -6.64 53.32 -42.51
N GLU A 10 -5.82 52.81 -43.43
CA GLU A 10 -6.23 51.77 -44.37
C GLU A 10 -6.33 50.39 -43.70
N LEU A 11 -5.45 50.11 -42.73
CA LEU A 11 -5.44 48.83 -42.02
C LEU A 11 -6.37 48.80 -40.82
N VAL A 12 -6.46 49.91 -40.06
CA VAL A 12 -7.16 50.02 -38.77
C VAL A 12 -8.45 50.81 -38.96
N GLY A 13 -9.58 50.12 -38.84
CA GLY A 13 -10.89 50.78 -38.97
C GLY A 13 -11.29 51.60 -37.75
N ASN A 14 -10.90 51.17 -36.56
CA ASN A 14 -11.18 51.83 -35.28
C ASN A 14 -10.17 51.40 -34.19
N ASP A 15 -10.22 52.05 -33.02
CA ASP A 15 -9.28 51.79 -31.93
C ASP A 15 -9.35 50.38 -31.32
N HIS A 16 -10.42 49.62 -31.61
CA HIS A 16 -10.64 48.25 -31.16
C HIS A 16 -10.43 47.22 -32.28
N ASP A 17 -9.97 47.65 -33.45
CA ASP A 17 -9.60 46.76 -34.56
C ASP A 17 -8.22 46.15 -34.28
N TYR A 18 -8.18 45.20 -33.35
CA TYR A 18 -6.94 44.54 -32.91
C TYR A 18 -6.23 43.83 -34.06
N GLN A 19 -6.99 43.25 -34.99
CA GLN A 19 -6.43 42.65 -36.21
C GLN A 19 -5.73 43.71 -37.05
N GLY A 20 -6.37 44.85 -37.30
CA GLY A 20 -5.78 45.98 -38.01
C GLY A 20 -4.54 46.54 -37.30
N ILE A 21 -4.57 46.64 -35.96
CA ILE A 21 -3.44 47.12 -35.16
C ILE A 21 -2.24 46.17 -35.31
N LEU A 22 -2.47 44.86 -35.22
CA LEU A 22 -1.42 43.86 -35.42
C LEU A 22 -0.93 43.82 -36.86
N ALA A 23 -1.82 43.99 -37.83
CA ALA A 23 -1.47 44.14 -39.24
C ALA A 23 -0.55 45.35 -39.46
N TYR A 24 -0.84 46.48 -38.81
CA TYR A 24 0.02 47.66 -38.86
C TYR A 24 1.39 47.42 -38.22
N ALA A 25 1.44 46.68 -37.11
CA ALA A 25 2.69 46.25 -36.49
C ALA A 25 3.51 45.35 -37.45
N CYS A 26 2.87 44.43 -38.17
CA CYS A 26 3.53 43.62 -39.20
C CYS A 26 4.09 44.48 -40.35
N TYR A 27 3.34 45.49 -40.81
CA TYR A 27 3.84 46.46 -41.79
C TYR A 27 5.10 47.19 -41.29
N LYS A 28 5.08 47.67 -40.04
CA LYS A 28 6.24 48.35 -39.43
C LYS A 28 7.44 47.42 -39.30
N LEU A 29 7.22 46.18 -38.89
CA LEU A 29 8.25 45.16 -38.76
C LEU A 29 8.94 44.88 -40.10
N GLU A 30 8.17 44.74 -41.19
CA GLU A 30 8.75 44.52 -42.52
C GLU A 30 9.47 45.73 -43.07
N LYS A 31 8.92 46.93 -42.84
CA LYS A 31 9.60 48.18 -43.20
C LYS A 31 10.94 48.33 -42.48
N ASP A 32 10.97 48.02 -41.20
CA ASP A 32 12.18 48.04 -40.38
C ASP A 32 13.19 46.97 -40.81
N LYS A 33 12.71 45.76 -41.10
CA LYS A 33 13.55 44.69 -41.66
C LYS A 33 14.21 45.12 -42.97
N LEU A 34 13.44 45.69 -43.90
CA LEU A 34 13.97 46.24 -45.15
C LEU A 34 15.02 47.33 -44.89
N ALA A 35 14.78 48.24 -43.94
CA ALA A 35 15.76 49.26 -43.58
C ALA A 35 17.07 48.65 -43.07
N ARG A 36 16.98 47.69 -42.14
CA ARG A 36 18.13 46.96 -41.60
C ARG A 36 18.89 46.21 -42.68
N ASP A 37 18.19 45.53 -43.59
CA ASP A 37 18.81 44.79 -44.69
C ASP A 37 19.58 45.72 -45.64
N LEU A 38 19.04 46.91 -45.94
CA LEU A 38 19.71 47.90 -46.79
C LEU A 38 20.91 48.57 -46.11
N ILE A 39 20.82 48.82 -44.79
CA ILE A 39 21.94 49.31 -43.98
C ILE A 39 23.06 48.26 -43.96
N ASN A 40 22.72 47.00 -43.72
CA ASN A 40 23.67 45.88 -43.73
C ASN A 40 24.33 45.71 -45.10
N ALA A 41 23.59 45.99 -46.18
CA ALA A 41 24.10 46.03 -47.55
C ALA A 41 24.93 47.31 -47.88
N LYS A 42 25.21 48.16 -46.90
CA LYS A 42 25.99 49.42 -47.02
C LYS A 42 25.47 50.36 -48.10
N LYS A 43 24.15 50.43 -48.28
CA LYS A 43 23.51 51.39 -49.20
C LYS A 43 23.62 52.81 -48.63
N SER A 44 23.61 53.80 -49.53
CA SER A 44 23.60 55.21 -49.13
C SER A 44 22.26 55.56 -48.45
N GLU A 45 22.26 56.56 -47.56
CA GLU A 45 21.02 57.02 -46.90
C GLU A 45 19.95 57.47 -47.92
N GLY A 46 20.37 58.09 -49.02
CA GLY A 46 19.49 58.51 -50.10
C GLY A 46 18.81 57.32 -50.80
N ASP A 47 19.52 56.23 -51.01
CA ASP A 47 18.96 55.01 -51.60
C ASP A 47 18.03 54.29 -50.62
N ILE A 48 18.40 54.24 -49.34
CA ILE A 48 17.54 53.67 -48.28
C ILE A 48 16.20 54.43 -48.24
N ALA A 49 16.24 55.77 -48.22
CA ALA A 49 15.04 56.59 -48.19
C ALA A 49 14.14 56.36 -49.41
N LYS A 50 14.72 56.23 -50.61
CA LYS A 50 13.99 55.90 -51.85
C LYS A 50 13.33 54.53 -51.76
N SER A 51 14.07 53.51 -51.33
CA SER A 51 13.54 52.15 -51.18
C SER A 51 12.42 52.07 -50.15
N LEU A 52 12.55 52.76 -49.01
CA LEU A 52 11.49 52.82 -47.99
C LEU A 52 10.23 53.57 -48.47
N LYS A 53 10.40 54.60 -49.29
CA LYS A 53 9.29 55.32 -49.93
C LYS A 53 8.57 54.42 -50.94
N LEU A 54 9.33 53.68 -51.75
CA LEU A 54 8.78 52.72 -52.71
C LEU A 54 8.06 51.57 -51.99
N PHE A 55 8.63 51.03 -50.92
CA PHE A 55 7.97 50.04 -50.08
C PHE A 55 6.62 50.55 -49.59
N HIS A 56 6.58 51.76 -49.00
CA HIS A 56 5.33 52.35 -48.54
C HIS A 56 4.28 52.52 -49.66
N ALA A 57 4.69 52.96 -50.85
CA ALA A 57 3.79 53.10 -51.99
C ALA A 57 3.22 51.74 -52.46
N VAL A 58 3.98 50.65 -52.36
CA VAL A 58 3.50 49.31 -52.67
C VAL A 58 2.62 48.76 -51.54
N SER A 59 2.93 49.08 -50.28
CA SER A 59 2.18 48.59 -49.11
C SER A 59 0.76 49.13 -49.00
N VAL A 60 0.45 50.27 -49.63
CA VAL A 60 -0.92 50.84 -49.65
C VAL A 60 -1.82 50.20 -50.72
N THR A 61 -1.32 49.26 -51.50
CA THR A 61 -2.14 48.52 -52.47
C THR A 61 -3.06 47.53 -51.75
N GLN A 62 -4.28 47.35 -52.25
CA GLN A 62 -5.30 46.49 -51.62
C GLN A 62 -4.77 45.09 -51.30
N GLY A 63 -4.09 44.44 -52.26
CA GLY A 63 -3.55 43.10 -52.04
C GLY A 63 -2.41 43.03 -51.02
N GLN A 64 -1.67 44.11 -50.77
CA GLN A 64 -0.67 44.15 -49.69
C GLN A 64 -1.32 44.44 -48.34
N LEU A 65 -2.33 45.31 -48.29
CA LEU A 65 -3.11 45.56 -47.09
C LEU A 65 -3.78 44.28 -46.57
N GLU A 66 -4.36 43.49 -47.48
CA GLU A 66 -4.93 42.17 -47.17
C GLU A 66 -3.88 41.21 -46.61
N LYS A 67 -2.70 41.12 -47.22
CA LYS A 67 -1.59 40.31 -46.69
C LYS A 67 -1.15 40.73 -45.29
N PHE A 68 -1.12 42.04 -45.00
CA PHE A 68 -0.82 42.50 -43.64
C PHE A 68 -1.94 42.13 -42.67
N ARG A 69 -3.21 42.20 -43.09
CA ARG A 69 -4.35 41.74 -42.28
C ARG A 69 -4.32 40.24 -42.00
N GLU A 70 -3.94 39.42 -42.99
CA GLU A 70 -3.74 37.99 -42.81
C GLU A 70 -2.61 37.69 -41.82
N LYS A 71 -1.48 38.42 -41.91
CA LYS A 71 -0.38 38.30 -40.96
C LYS A 71 -0.79 38.72 -39.54
N GLY A 72 -1.53 39.82 -39.41
CA GLY A 72 -2.08 40.25 -38.13
C GLY A 72 -2.97 39.18 -37.50
N LEU A 73 -3.84 38.55 -38.31
CA LEU A 73 -4.68 37.43 -37.87
C LEU A 73 -3.84 36.21 -37.46
N ALA A 74 -2.79 35.88 -38.21
CA ALA A 74 -1.89 34.78 -37.88
C ALA A 74 -1.15 35.02 -36.55
N VAL A 75 -0.75 36.27 -36.26
CA VAL A 75 -0.16 36.65 -34.97
C VAL A 75 -1.17 36.49 -33.85
N MET A 76 -2.42 36.92 -34.04
CA MET A 76 -3.49 36.69 -33.05
C MET A 76 -3.69 35.21 -32.77
N ALA A 77 -3.79 34.38 -33.83
CA ALA A 77 -3.98 32.94 -33.69
C ALA A 77 -2.83 32.30 -32.89
N ALA A 78 -1.58 32.65 -33.20
CA ALA A 78 -0.41 32.15 -32.49
C ALA A 78 -0.37 32.59 -31.01
N LEU A 79 -0.79 33.83 -30.71
CA LEU A 79 -0.90 34.31 -29.32
C LEU A 79 -1.98 33.54 -28.55
N THR A 80 -3.15 33.33 -29.16
CA THR A 80 -4.23 32.55 -28.55
C THR A 80 -3.79 31.11 -28.30
N GLU A 81 -3.17 30.46 -29.29
CA GLU A 81 -2.65 29.09 -29.13
C GLU A 81 -1.61 29.00 -28.00
N SER A 82 -0.70 29.96 -27.90
CA SER A 82 0.27 30.02 -26.81
C SER A 82 -0.39 30.23 -25.44
N LEU A 83 -1.45 31.02 -25.36
CA LEU A 83 -2.20 31.25 -24.13
C LEU A 83 -2.99 30.01 -23.72
N ASP A 84 -3.64 29.35 -24.69
CA ASP A 84 -4.38 28.11 -24.48
C ASP A 84 -3.45 27.00 -23.99
N GLN A 85 -2.28 26.85 -24.61
CA GLN A 85 -1.28 25.88 -24.17
C GLN A 85 -0.78 26.18 -22.74
N GLY A 86 -0.49 27.45 -22.43
CA GLY A 86 -0.09 27.84 -21.08
C GLY A 86 -1.18 27.59 -20.03
N LEU A 87 -2.45 27.76 -20.40
CA LEU A 87 -3.59 27.47 -19.53
C LEU A 87 -3.77 25.97 -19.29
N ILE A 88 -3.62 25.16 -20.35
CA ILE A 88 -3.66 23.70 -20.28
C ILE A 88 -2.55 23.18 -19.38
N ASP A 89 -1.33 23.68 -19.55
CA ASP A 89 -0.17 23.25 -18.77
C ASP A 89 -0.35 23.58 -17.28
N LYS A 90 -0.85 24.80 -16.97
CA LYS A 90 -1.17 25.20 -15.61
C LYS A 90 -2.27 24.33 -14.98
N HIS A 91 -3.35 24.06 -15.72
CA HIS A 91 -4.41 23.16 -15.23
C HIS A 91 -3.90 21.75 -14.97
N LYS A 92 -3.01 21.25 -15.84
CA LYS A 92 -2.41 19.93 -15.67
C LYS A 92 -1.54 19.88 -14.40
N GLU A 93 -0.75 20.92 -14.14
CA GLU A 93 0.04 21.04 -12.91
C GLU A 93 -0.85 21.08 -11.66
N GLU A 94 -1.93 21.85 -11.68
CA GLU A 94 -2.91 21.91 -10.58
C GLU A 94 -3.61 20.55 -10.36
N MET A 95 -3.93 19.81 -11.43
CA MET A 95 -4.50 18.47 -11.32
C MET A 95 -3.51 17.45 -10.77
N ASP A 96 -2.26 17.49 -11.20
CA ASP A 96 -1.22 16.58 -10.71
C ASP A 96 -0.89 16.84 -9.25
N THR A 97 -0.80 18.11 -8.83
CA THR A 97 -0.60 18.47 -7.42
C THR A 97 -1.77 18.02 -6.55
N LEU A 98 -3.01 18.23 -7.01
CA LEU A 98 -4.21 17.77 -6.31
C LEU A 98 -4.26 16.24 -6.20
N LYS A 99 -3.94 15.52 -7.28
CA LYS A 99 -3.87 14.06 -7.30
C LYS A 99 -2.85 13.53 -6.32
N ASN A 100 -1.65 14.11 -6.31
CA ASN A 100 -0.58 13.74 -5.37
C ASN A 100 -1.00 14.00 -3.92
N HIS A 101 -1.66 15.13 -3.65
CA HIS A 101 -2.20 15.44 -2.33
C HIS A 101 -3.21 14.38 -1.87
N TYR A 102 -4.19 14.03 -2.72
CA TYR A 102 -5.18 13.00 -2.39
C TYR A 102 -4.56 11.63 -2.17
N GLN A 103 -3.59 11.22 -2.99
CA GLN A 103 -2.88 9.96 -2.80
C GLN A 103 -2.16 9.91 -1.46
N ASN A 104 -1.49 11.00 -1.07
CA ASN A 104 -0.82 11.10 0.23
C ASN A 104 -1.82 11.03 1.40
N VAL A 105 -2.95 11.73 1.31
CA VAL A 105 -4.01 11.69 2.33
C VAL A 105 -4.61 10.28 2.45
N LEU A 106 -4.88 9.60 1.33
CA LEU A 106 -5.37 8.23 1.33
C LEU A 106 -4.38 7.28 2.00
N GLN A 107 -3.09 7.38 1.69
CA GLN A 107 -2.06 6.56 2.33
C GLN A 107 -1.96 6.83 3.84
N GLN A 108 -2.01 8.10 4.25
CA GLN A 108 -1.99 8.46 5.67
C GLN A 108 -3.22 7.91 6.41
N ASN A 109 -4.40 8.04 5.82
CA ASN A 109 -5.64 7.49 6.39
C ASN A 109 -5.61 5.97 6.47
N GLU A 110 -5.10 5.29 5.45
CA GLU A 110 -4.95 3.84 5.46
C GLU A 110 -3.99 3.39 6.57
N GLN A 111 -2.85 4.07 6.75
CA GLN A 111 -1.92 3.81 7.83
C GLN A 111 -2.53 4.07 9.20
N ALA A 112 -3.30 5.15 9.36
CA ALA A 112 -4.00 5.47 10.60
C ALA A 112 -5.04 4.38 10.95
N CYS A 113 -5.84 3.96 9.97
CA CYS A 113 -6.81 2.88 10.12
C CYS A 113 -6.13 1.55 10.50
N LYS A 114 -5.03 1.18 9.82
CA LYS A 114 -4.23 -0.01 10.16
C LYS A 114 -3.70 0.04 11.60
N LYS A 115 -3.20 1.20 12.03
CA LYS A 115 -2.72 1.41 13.42
C LYS A 115 -3.85 1.29 14.43
N GLN A 116 -5.01 1.90 14.17
CA GLN A 116 -6.18 1.80 15.05
C GLN A 116 -6.70 0.36 15.15
N LEU A 117 -6.79 -0.34 14.03
CA LEU A 117 -7.21 -1.74 13.98
C LEU A 117 -6.25 -2.66 14.75
N ALA A 118 -4.93 -2.43 14.63
CA ALA A 118 -3.93 -3.16 15.41
C ALA A 118 -4.07 -2.91 16.92
N ARG A 119 -4.30 -1.66 17.34
CA ARG A 119 -4.55 -1.30 18.74
C ARG A 119 -5.81 -1.97 19.29
N CYS A 120 -6.92 -1.88 18.56
CA CYS A 120 -8.19 -2.50 18.95
C CYS A 120 -8.08 -4.02 19.06
N LYS A 121 -7.36 -4.68 18.14
CA LYS A 121 -7.06 -6.12 18.23
C LYS A 121 -6.23 -6.46 19.47
N ALA A 122 -5.18 -5.69 19.76
CA ALA A 122 -4.34 -5.91 20.93
C ALA A 122 -5.12 -5.72 22.23
N GLU A 123 -5.93 -4.67 22.31
CA GLU A 123 -6.78 -4.37 23.46
C GLU A 123 -7.82 -5.48 23.68
N THR A 124 -8.57 -5.85 22.64
CA THR A 124 -9.54 -6.96 22.70
C THR A 124 -8.88 -8.24 23.16
N LYS A 125 -7.72 -8.61 22.59
CA LYS A 125 -6.98 -9.81 23.01
C LYS A 125 -6.60 -9.76 24.49
N SER A 126 -6.14 -8.61 24.96
CA SER A 126 -5.76 -8.42 26.37
C SER A 126 -6.97 -8.51 27.31
N ILE A 127 -8.12 -7.95 26.91
CA ILE A 127 -9.37 -8.01 27.67
C ILE A 127 -9.87 -9.45 27.72
N THR A 128 -9.94 -10.14 26.58
CA THR A 128 -10.36 -11.54 26.52
C THR A 128 -9.44 -12.43 27.35
N GLN A 129 -8.13 -12.22 27.31
CA GLN A 129 -7.18 -12.98 28.13
C GLN A 129 -7.40 -12.73 29.62
N LYS A 130 -7.59 -11.47 30.04
CA LYS A 130 -7.92 -11.12 31.43
C LYS A 130 -9.25 -11.77 31.86
N GLU A 131 -10.27 -11.72 31.02
CA GLU A 131 -11.58 -12.32 31.28
C GLU A 131 -11.51 -13.85 31.38
N LEU A 132 -10.72 -14.50 30.51
CA LEU A 132 -10.47 -15.94 30.61
C LEU A 132 -9.75 -16.30 31.90
N LEU A 133 -8.71 -15.53 32.28
CA LEU A 133 -7.99 -15.76 33.53
C LEU A 133 -8.87 -15.53 34.76
N THR A 134 -9.74 -14.51 34.76
CA THR A 134 -10.68 -14.30 35.87
C THR A 134 -11.71 -15.42 35.92
N LYS A 135 -12.26 -15.88 34.78
CA LYS A 135 -13.16 -17.04 34.72
C LYS A 135 -12.46 -18.33 35.18
N MET A 136 -11.21 -18.57 34.81
CA MET A 136 -10.43 -19.72 35.29
C MET A 136 -10.12 -19.66 36.78
N ARG A 137 -9.80 -18.47 37.32
CA ARG A 137 -9.55 -18.28 38.75
C ARG A 137 -10.84 -18.40 39.58
N ALA A 138 -11.94 -17.89 39.05
CA ALA A 138 -13.26 -17.98 39.67
C ALA A 138 -13.89 -19.37 39.50
N TRP A 139 -13.39 -20.20 38.58
CA TRP A 139 -13.78 -21.59 38.46
C TRP A 139 -13.27 -22.34 39.69
N PRO A 140 -14.15 -22.74 40.62
CA PRO A 140 -13.68 -23.36 41.83
C PRO A 140 -13.18 -24.77 41.48
N LEU A 141 -12.00 -25.12 41.98
CA LEU A 141 -11.41 -26.48 41.96
C LEU A 141 -12.31 -27.53 42.66
N THR A 142 -13.49 -27.13 43.15
CA THR A 142 -14.47 -27.96 43.85
C THR A 142 -15.29 -28.86 42.91
N HIS A 143 -15.19 -28.69 41.59
CA HIS A 143 -15.92 -29.53 40.62
C HIS A 143 -15.14 -30.75 40.09
N TYR A 144 -14.00 -31.11 40.68
CA TYR A 144 -13.42 -32.43 40.42
C TYR A 144 -14.15 -33.45 41.31
N SER A 145 -15.06 -34.22 40.71
CA SER A 145 -15.70 -35.33 41.40
C SER A 145 -14.63 -36.23 42.01
N LEU A 146 -14.84 -36.67 43.26
CA LEU A 146 -13.95 -37.61 43.95
C LEU A 146 -13.54 -38.78 43.05
N LYS A 147 -14.47 -39.25 42.21
CA LYS A 147 -14.25 -40.29 41.20
C LYS A 147 -13.15 -39.94 40.19
N LYS A 148 -13.12 -38.72 39.65
CA LYS A 148 -12.07 -38.28 38.72
C LYS A 148 -10.72 -38.10 39.41
N LYS A 149 -10.69 -37.66 40.67
CA LYS A 149 -9.43 -37.58 41.45
C LYS A 149 -8.85 -38.97 41.71
N ILE A 150 -9.69 -39.94 42.08
CA ILE A 150 -9.30 -41.34 42.25
C ILE A 150 -8.81 -41.92 40.92
N PHE A 151 -9.52 -41.66 39.82
CA PHE A 151 -9.12 -42.13 38.50
C PHE A 151 -7.77 -41.55 38.05
N MET A 152 -7.55 -40.24 38.19
CA MET A 152 -6.26 -39.62 37.89
C MET A 152 -5.13 -40.08 38.82
N TRP A 153 -5.43 -40.36 40.09
CA TRP A 153 -4.47 -40.93 41.03
C TRP A 153 -4.04 -42.34 40.63
N ILE A 154 -4.99 -43.20 40.22
CA ILE A 154 -4.70 -44.53 39.67
C ILE A 154 -3.86 -44.43 38.39
N TRP A 155 -4.17 -43.47 37.52
CA TRP A 155 -3.49 -43.31 36.23
C TRP A 155 -2.05 -42.78 36.35
N ASN A 156 -1.82 -41.78 37.21
CA ASN A 156 -0.51 -41.14 37.33
C ASN A 156 0.38 -41.72 38.45
N GLY A 157 -0.19 -42.31 39.50
CA GLY A 157 0.55 -42.72 40.69
C GLY A 157 0.98 -44.19 40.74
N TYR A 158 0.39 -45.05 39.90
CA TYR A 158 0.46 -46.52 40.09
C TYR A 158 0.86 -47.27 38.81
N GLN A 159 1.76 -46.70 38.00
CA GLN A 159 2.24 -47.35 36.78
C GLN A 159 2.90 -48.72 37.04
N SER A 160 3.62 -48.91 38.16
CA SER A 160 4.30 -50.19 38.43
C SER A 160 3.31 -51.32 38.70
N VAL A 161 2.27 -51.10 39.50
CA VAL A 161 1.32 -52.15 39.85
C VAL A 161 0.39 -52.49 38.69
N VAL A 162 -0.04 -51.49 37.90
CA VAL A 162 -0.79 -51.76 36.67
C VAL A 162 0.06 -52.56 35.67
N ALA A 163 1.35 -52.25 35.54
CA ALA A 163 2.27 -53.02 34.70
C ALA A 163 2.41 -54.48 35.18
N VAL A 164 2.48 -54.72 36.49
CA VAL A 164 2.53 -56.09 37.03
C VAL A 164 1.21 -56.84 36.79
N PHE A 165 0.05 -56.18 36.94
CA PHE A 165 -1.24 -56.80 36.60
C PHE A 165 -1.33 -57.16 35.11
N VAL A 166 -0.88 -56.28 34.22
CA VAL A 166 -0.81 -56.57 32.78
C VAL A 166 0.15 -57.73 32.49
N LEU A 167 1.33 -57.78 33.14
CA LEU A 167 2.28 -58.87 32.97
C LEU A 167 1.71 -60.22 33.43
N ILE A 168 1.07 -60.25 34.61
CA ILE A 168 0.41 -61.46 35.15
C ILE A 168 -0.72 -61.89 34.22
N PHE A 169 -1.49 -60.94 33.69
CA PHE A 169 -2.57 -61.22 32.75
C PHE A 169 -2.04 -61.81 31.43
N ILE A 170 -0.96 -61.27 30.86
CA ILE A 170 -0.32 -61.80 29.65
C ILE A 170 0.19 -63.21 29.89
N LEU A 171 0.92 -63.45 30.99
CA LEU A 171 1.45 -64.78 31.32
C LEU A 171 0.34 -65.82 31.52
N HIS A 172 -0.76 -65.44 32.16
CA HIS A 172 -1.91 -66.34 32.34
C HIS A 172 -2.71 -66.53 31.05
N THR A 173 -2.78 -65.53 30.18
CA THR A 173 -3.42 -65.66 28.86
C THR A 173 -2.63 -66.64 27.98
N VAL A 174 -1.30 -66.53 27.96
CA VAL A 174 -0.43 -67.48 27.25
C VAL A 174 -0.55 -68.89 27.83
N ALA A 175 -0.54 -69.02 29.17
CA ALA A 175 -0.71 -70.32 29.83
C ALA A 175 -2.10 -70.93 29.58
N TYR A 176 -3.16 -70.13 29.57
CA TYR A 176 -4.53 -70.58 29.28
C TYR A 176 -4.68 -71.04 27.82
N TRP A 177 -4.03 -70.33 26.89
CA TRP A 177 -4.06 -70.67 25.47
C TRP A 177 -3.24 -71.94 25.15
N SER A 178 -2.16 -72.16 25.92
CA SER A 178 -1.27 -73.32 25.77
C SER A 178 -1.71 -74.58 26.54
N SER A 179 -2.80 -74.53 27.31
CA SER A 179 -3.20 -75.61 28.24
C SER A 179 -4.46 -76.36 27.80
N ASP A 180 -4.52 -77.66 28.11
CA ASP A 180 -5.67 -78.53 27.83
C ASP A 180 -6.90 -78.25 28.73
N LYS A 181 -8.10 -78.67 28.28
CA LYS A 181 -9.41 -78.25 28.83
C LYS A 181 -9.60 -78.47 30.34
N GLU A 182 -8.96 -79.47 30.95
CA GLU A 182 -9.12 -79.78 32.38
C GLU A 182 -8.25 -78.91 33.31
N ILE A 183 -7.13 -78.36 32.81
CA ILE A 183 -6.20 -77.54 33.62
C ILE A 183 -6.60 -76.05 33.62
N LYS A 184 -7.49 -75.64 32.72
CA LYS A 184 -7.95 -74.26 32.54
C LYS A 184 -8.61 -73.65 33.78
N VAL A 185 -9.36 -74.45 34.53
CA VAL A 185 -10.03 -74.00 35.77
C VAL A 185 -8.99 -73.77 36.90
N GLY A 186 -7.93 -74.57 36.96
CA GLY A 186 -6.84 -74.41 37.92
C GLY A 186 -6.00 -73.14 37.69
N VAL A 187 -5.76 -72.81 36.42
CA VAL A 187 -5.04 -71.58 36.03
C VAL A 187 -5.82 -70.32 36.45
N LEU A 188 -7.14 -70.32 36.27
CA LEU A 188 -8.02 -69.21 36.66
C LEU A 188 -8.07 -68.99 38.18
N ASN A 189 -8.14 -70.06 38.98
CA ASN A 189 -8.10 -69.93 40.44
C ASN A 189 -6.72 -69.48 40.94
N SER A 190 -5.64 -69.89 40.28
CA SER A 190 -4.27 -69.43 40.61
C SER A 190 -4.06 -67.95 40.31
N PHE A 191 -4.71 -67.42 39.27
CA PHE A 191 -4.68 -66.00 38.92
C PHE A 191 -5.28 -65.15 40.04
N TRP A 192 -6.49 -65.48 40.49
CA TRP A 192 -7.15 -64.75 41.59
C TRP A 192 -6.38 -64.85 42.90
N GLY A 193 -5.80 -66.02 43.21
CA GLY A 193 -4.92 -66.18 44.38
C GLY A 193 -3.69 -65.26 44.35
N ARG A 194 -3.05 -65.09 43.19
CA ARG A 194 -1.90 -64.17 43.04
C ARG A 194 -2.32 -62.70 43.10
N VAL A 195 -3.45 -62.34 42.49
CA VAL A 195 -4.03 -61.00 42.59
C VAL A 195 -4.32 -60.65 44.05
N GLN A 196 -4.93 -61.57 44.81
CA GLN A 196 -5.25 -61.37 46.21
C GLN A 196 -4.00 -61.25 47.10
N ASN A 197 -2.96 -62.05 46.87
CA ASN A 197 -1.69 -61.94 47.62
C ASN A 197 -0.97 -60.62 47.39
N MET A 198 -1.08 -60.00 46.21
CA MET A 198 -0.45 -58.70 45.94
C MET A 198 -1.11 -57.53 46.71
N PHE A 199 -2.41 -57.61 46.97
CA PHE A 199 -3.08 -56.62 47.84
C PHE A 199 -2.67 -56.76 49.31
N ASN A 200 -2.26 -57.96 49.74
CA ASN A 200 -1.82 -58.24 51.10
C ASN A 200 -0.30 -58.08 51.32
N SER A 201 0.48 -57.80 50.27
CA SER A 201 1.94 -57.61 50.35
C SER A 201 2.41 -56.62 49.28
N PRO A 202 2.43 -55.30 49.57
CA PRO A 202 2.92 -54.32 48.62
C PRO A 202 4.42 -54.53 48.33
N ILE A 203 4.78 -54.53 47.04
CA ILE A 203 6.16 -54.61 46.57
C ILE A 203 6.93 -53.38 47.08
N PRO A 204 8.12 -53.51 47.68
CA PRO A 204 8.90 -52.35 48.11
C PRO A 204 9.22 -51.46 46.90
N SER A 205 8.95 -50.16 47.04
CA SER A 205 9.27 -49.16 46.04
C SER A 205 10.77 -49.19 45.74
N SER A 206 11.15 -49.36 44.47
CA SER A 206 12.52 -49.12 44.04
C SER A 206 12.81 -47.62 44.18
N ASP A 207 13.54 -47.24 45.21
CA ASP A 207 14.07 -45.89 45.36
C ASP A 207 15.00 -45.59 44.18
N VAL A 208 14.50 -44.82 43.22
CA VAL A 208 15.33 -44.18 42.20
C VAL A 208 16.02 -43.00 42.89
N ASN A 209 17.27 -43.23 43.28
CA ASN A 209 18.14 -42.23 43.89
C ASN A 209 18.51 -41.17 42.83
N LEU A 210 17.68 -40.14 42.69
CA LEU A 210 18.01 -38.94 41.92
C LEU A 210 19.02 -38.13 42.75
N LYS A 211 20.31 -38.35 42.47
CA LYS A 211 21.37 -37.42 42.86
C LYS A 211 20.97 -36.02 42.42
N THR A 212 20.90 -35.13 43.40
CA THR A 212 20.59 -33.72 43.24
C THR A 212 21.82 -33.02 42.68
N ASP A 213 21.85 -32.74 41.37
CA ASP A 213 22.81 -31.77 40.81
C ASP A 213 22.34 -30.35 41.15
N ALA A 214 22.53 -29.98 42.41
CA ALA A 214 22.39 -28.61 42.91
C ALA A 214 23.75 -28.09 43.41
N ASP A 215 24.83 -28.41 42.70
CA ASP A 215 26.18 -27.87 42.90
C ASP A 215 26.84 -27.51 41.56
N VAL A 216 26.15 -26.71 40.75
CA VAL A 216 26.77 -25.89 39.70
C VAL A 216 26.16 -24.50 39.77
N LEU A 217 26.54 -23.74 40.78
CA LEU A 217 26.60 -22.27 40.80
C LEU A 217 27.23 -21.83 42.14
N ARG A 218 28.54 -22.06 42.26
CA ARG A 218 29.46 -21.27 43.07
C ARG A 218 30.79 -21.17 42.36
#